data_AF-A0A9W6F8Y2-F1
#
_entry.id   AF-A0A9W6F8Y2-F1
#
_cell.length_a   1.000
_cell.length_b   1.000
_cell.length_c   1.000
_cell.angle_alpha   90.00
_cell.angle_beta   90.00
_cell.angle_gamma   90.00
#
_symmetry.space_group_name_H-M   'P 1'
#
loop_
_entity.id
_entity.type
_entity.pdbx_description
1 polymer ?
#
loop_
_entity_poly.entity_id
_entity_poly.type
_entity_poly.pdbx_seq_one_letter_code
_entity_poly.pdbx_strand_id
1 'polypeptide(L)'
;MEAGATPTQAPEMITDPPQMPPPVIATALDKDPLALTAPAARRNSSNSSSTGGCDGSGGSGVAGASGSGSSGRAPSPPRFSVPEASNNNDEEDEGEAAAKALAALLVANQATAEAAAAALAERLAMPSMPPRPPEPERDPSVQPSPASGPAAPAASPSICRGRPYSLQDICCMVIMRHISVHNCLELFGALQGHTAPALEIIAAASLKYLVNSFETLQGLRTEEELRAVLPAELYDSLVSAQDERANAVAEMRRVGRAVERQAPPEDLGPVQVPSVTGRPISYPHEALKPGLIWPEDVQASDRETWLSEADFRLLFKGLSWEEFCKLPAWKKTGYKQDAGMF
;
A
#
# COMPACT_ATOMS: atom_id res chain seq x y z
N MET A 1 -92.10 -3.81 -13.09
CA MET A 1 -91.90 -5.28 -13.08
C MET A 1 -90.95 -5.58 -14.20
N GLU A 2 -89.67 -5.76 -13.90
CA GLU A 2 -88.71 -6.41 -14.79
C GLU A 2 -87.52 -6.85 -13.93
N ALA A 3 -87.15 -8.10 -14.11
CA ALA A 3 -86.15 -8.84 -13.33
C ALA A 3 -84.86 -8.97 -14.16
N GLY A 4 -83.71 -8.88 -13.49
CA GLY A 4 -82.41 -9.27 -14.04
C GLY A 4 -81.48 -9.59 -12.86
N ALA A 5 -81.35 -10.86 -12.48
CA ALA A 5 -80.37 -11.83 -13.01
C ALA A 5 -78.95 -11.57 -12.47
N THR A 6 -78.66 -12.19 -11.32
CA THR A 6 -77.33 -12.35 -10.73
C THR A 6 -76.64 -13.59 -11.31
N PRO A 7 -75.33 -13.54 -11.63
CA PRO A 7 -74.60 -14.71 -12.10
C PRO A 7 -74.17 -15.61 -10.94
N THR A 8 -74.51 -16.89 -11.04
CA THR A 8 -74.04 -17.99 -10.19
C THR A 8 -72.60 -18.34 -10.56
N GLN A 9 -71.68 -18.16 -9.62
CA GLN A 9 -70.28 -18.56 -9.73
C GLN A 9 -70.13 -20.02 -9.25
N ALA A 10 -69.53 -20.87 -10.08
CA ALA A 10 -69.24 -22.26 -9.76
C ALA A 10 -68.02 -22.38 -8.83
N PRO A 11 -67.96 -23.38 -7.93
CA PRO A 11 -66.83 -23.56 -7.02
C PRO A 11 -65.65 -24.20 -7.76
N GLU A 12 -64.50 -23.53 -7.75
CA GLU A 12 -63.22 -24.09 -8.19
C GLU A 12 -62.74 -25.14 -7.19
N MET A 13 -62.61 -26.39 -7.66
CA MET A 13 -61.92 -27.46 -6.94
C MET A 13 -60.41 -27.22 -7.01
N ILE A 14 -59.86 -26.66 -5.93
CA ILE A 14 -58.42 -26.63 -5.67
C ILE A 14 -57.96 -28.07 -5.43
N THR A 15 -57.19 -28.61 -6.38
CA THR A 15 -56.54 -29.91 -6.25
C THR A 15 -55.10 -29.64 -5.83
N ASP A 16 -54.77 -29.92 -4.57
CA ASP A 16 -53.41 -29.79 -4.04
C ASP A 16 -52.46 -30.77 -4.75
N PRO A 17 -51.33 -30.32 -5.32
CA PRO A 17 -50.34 -31.21 -5.89
C PRO A 17 -49.58 -31.98 -4.78
N PRO A 18 -49.15 -33.22 -5.05
CA PRO A 18 -48.50 -34.07 -4.05
C PRO A 18 -47.17 -33.46 -3.57
N GLN A 19 -47.07 -33.23 -2.26
CA GLN A 19 -45.85 -32.85 -1.56
C GLN A 19 -44.78 -33.94 -1.74
N MET A 20 -43.72 -33.64 -2.50
CA MET A 20 -42.49 -34.44 -2.44
C MET A 20 -41.72 -34.11 -1.15
N PRO A 21 -41.16 -35.11 -0.45
CA PRO A 21 -40.30 -34.86 0.69
C PRO A 21 -39.02 -34.12 0.22
N PRO A 22 -38.52 -33.15 1.01
CA PRO A 22 -37.30 -32.43 0.66
C PRO A 22 -36.09 -33.37 0.69
N PRO A 23 -35.08 -33.13 -0.16
CA PRO A 23 -33.83 -33.88 -0.11
C PRO A 23 -33.12 -33.60 1.22
N VAL A 24 -32.71 -34.68 1.90
CA VAL A 24 -31.85 -34.63 3.08
C VAL A 24 -30.46 -34.20 2.60
N ILE A 25 -30.18 -32.90 2.66
CA ILE A 25 -28.83 -32.36 2.49
C ILE A 25 -28.12 -32.49 3.84
N ALA A 26 -27.10 -33.33 3.86
CA ALA A 26 -26.19 -33.47 4.99
C ALA A 26 -25.49 -32.12 5.26
N THR A 27 -25.92 -31.41 6.29
CA THR A 27 -25.21 -30.28 6.86
C THR A 27 -24.08 -30.80 7.75
N ALA A 28 -22.87 -30.86 7.21
CA ALA A 28 -21.63 -30.87 7.98
C ALA A 28 -20.51 -30.30 7.12
N LEU A 29 -20.50 -28.97 6.95
CA LEU A 29 -19.27 -28.25 6.64
C LEU A 29 -19.27 -26.97 7.47
N ASP A 30 -18.42 -27.01 8.48
CA ASP A 30 -18.03 -25.90 9.34
C ASP A 30 -17.63 -24.71 8.46
N LYS A 31 -18.36 -23.60 8.61
CA LYS A 31 -18.02 -22.32 8.01
C LYS A 31 -17.06 -21.62 8.95
N ASP A 32 -15.77 -21.90 8.82
CA ASP A 32 -14.75 -20.90 9.12
C ASP A 32 -14.50 -20.11 7.82
N PRO A 33 -15.10 -18.92 7.63
CA PRO A 33 -14.66 -18.04 6.57
C PRO A 33 -13.22 -17.63 6.92
N LEU A 34 -12.29 -17.99 6.04
CA LEU A 34 -10.94 -17.46 6.03
C LEU A 34 -10.99 -15.94 6.21
N ALA A 35 -10.75 -15.49 7.44
CA ALA A 35 -10.45 -14.11 7.73
C ALA A 35 -9.11 -13.81 7.04
N LEU A 36 -9.19 -13.33 5.80
CA LEU A 36 -8.11 -12.65 5.11
C LEU A 36 -7.84 -11.38 5.89
N THR A 37 -7.08 -11.50 6.97
CA THR A 37 -6.55 -10.36 7.71
C THR A 37 -5.62 -9.64 6.76
N ALA A 38 -6.03 -8.47 6.28
CA ALA A 38 -5.18 -7.57 5.50
C ALA A 38 -3.83 -7.42 6.22
N PRO A 39 -2.69 -7.54 5.51
CA PRO A 39 -1.39 -7.39 6.15
C PRO A 39 -1.29 -5.97 6.71
N ALA A 40 -1.19 -5.88 8.04
CA ALA A 40 -0.90 -4.63 8.74
C ALA A 40 0.37 -4.02 8.13
N ALA A 41 0.21 -2.90 7.44
CA ALA A 41 1.32 -2.10 6.95
C ALA A 41 2.16 -1.69 8.17
N ARG A 42 3.32 -2.33 8.35
CA ARG A 42 4.35 -1.92 9.30
C ARG A 42 4.83 -0.52 8.90
N ARG A 43 4.22 0.51 9.49
CA ARG A 43 4.77 1.86 9.53
C ARG A 43 6.01 1.83 10.42
N ASN A 44 7.18 1.77 9.81
CA ASN A 44 8.43 2.16 10.46
C ASN A 44 8.51 3.69 10.40
N SER A 45 7.87 4.35 11.37
CA SER A 45 8.00 5.79 11.58
C SER A 45 8.83 6.00 12.85
N SER A 46 10.14 6.06 12.67
CA SER A 46 11.06 6.55 13.70
C SER A 46 10.90 8.06 13.80
N ASN A 47 9.88 8.53 14.53
CA ASN A 47 9.82 9.93 14.96
C ASN A 47 10.51 10.04 16.31
N SER A 48 11.72 10.59 16.27
CA SER A 48 12.48 11.03 17.43
C SER A 48 11.73 12.16 18.14
N SER A 49 11.16 11.85 19.29
CA SER A 49 10.59 12.83 20.24
C SER A 49 11.73 13.61 20.88
N SER A 50 11.99 14.83 20.40
CA SER A 50 12.75 15.83 21.16
C SER A 50 11.84 16.45 22.21
N THR A 51 12.11 16.15 23.47
CA THR A 51 11.58 16.88 24.63
C THR A 51 12.18 18.29 24.66
N GLY A 52 11.43 19.28 24.20
CA GLY A 52 11.78 20.70 24.36
C GLY A 52 11.17 21.24 25.64
N GLY A 53 12.01 21.39 26.68
CA GLY A 53 11.67 22.09 27.91
C GLY A 53 11.58 23.60 27.67
N CYS A 54 10.54 24.21 28.21
CA CYS A 54 10.35 25.64 28.26
C CYS A 54 11.02 26.21 29.52
N ASP A 55 12.18 26.84 29.36
CA ASP A 55 12.73 27.77 30.35
C ASP A 55 13.17 29.04 29.63
N GLY A 56 12.61 30.15 30.08
CA GLY A 56 12.92 31.50 29.62
C GLY A 56 14.05 32.14 30.41
N SER A 57 14.67 33.15 29.79
CA SER A 57 15.49 34.27 30.32
C SER A 57 16.53 34.56 29.23
N GLY A 58 16.52 35.70 28.55
CA GLY A 58 16.76 37.05 29.07
C GLY A 58 18.12 37.53 28.52
N GLY A 59 18.17 38.64 27.79
CA GLY A 59 19.45 39.18 27.28
C GLY A 59 19.31 40.28 26.25
N SER A 60 19.41 41.52 26.73
CA SER A 60 19.46 42.79 25.97
C SER A 60 20.76 43.02 25.20
N GLY A 61 20.68 43.92 24.21
CA GLY A 61 21.80 44.70 23.64
C GLY A 61 22.36 44.11 22.35
N VAL A 62 22.77 44.85 21.32
CA VAL A 62 23.17 46.24 21.16
C VAL A 62 23.18 46.58 19.66
N ALA A 63 23.25 47.88 19.35
CA ALA A 63 23.24 48.53 18.05
C ALA A 63 24.28 48.06 17.01
N GLY A 64 24.03 48.36 15.73
CA GLY A 64 25.03 48.25 14.67
C GLY A 64 24.59 48.64 13.25
N ALA A 65 24.79 49.92 12.92
CA ALA A 65 25.20 50.51 11.63
C ALA A 65 24.65 50.00 10.26
N SER A 66 24.05 50.96 9.55
CA SER A 66 24.36 51.45 8.19
C SER A 66 25.01 50.52 7.16
N GLY A 67 24.34 50.37 6.02
CA GLY A 67 24.92 49.85 4.78
C GLY A 67 24.15 50.29 3.53
N SER A 68 24.63 51.35 2.88
CA SER A 68 24.20 51.77 1.55
C SER A 68 24.83 50.87 0.46
N GLY A 69 24.05 50.43 -0.52
CA GLY A 69 24.54 49.78 -1.75
C GLY A 69 23.34 49.45 -2.65
N SER A 70 23.11 50.20 -3.73
CA SER A 70 23.74 50.06 -5.06
C SER A 70 22.75 49.42 -6.04
N SER A 71 22.29 50.24 -6.98
CA SER A 71 21.44 49.88 -8.11
C SER A 71 22.01 48.73 -8.92
N GLY A 72 21.21 47.68 -9.10
CA GLY A 72 21.45 46.57 -10.03
C GLY A 72 20.28 46.44 -11.00
N ARG A 73 20.52 46.86 -12.24
CA ARG A 73 19.58 46.84 -13.37
C ARG A 73 19.45 45.40 -13.88
N ALA A 74 18.26 44.80 -13.84
CA ALA A 74 18.01 43.45 -14.34
C ALA A 74 17.98 43.40 -15.89
N PRO A 75 18.61 42.40 -16.53
CA PRO A 75 18.51 42.18 -17.96
C PRO A 75 17.23 41.40 -18.33
N SER A 76 16.61 41.80 -19.44
CA SER A 76 15.43 41.16 -20.03
C SER A 76 15.70 39.73 -20.52
N PRO A 77 14.73 38.80 -20.47
CA PRO A 77 14.89 37.44 -20.99
C PRO A 77 14.77 37.36 -22.53
N PRO A 78 15.40 36.36 -23.17
CA PRO A 78 15.37 36.17 -24.62
C PRO A 78 14.04 35.61 -25.11
N ARG A 79 13.61 36.09 -26.29
CA ARG A 79 12.45 35.57 -27.03
C ARG A 79 12.78 34.19 -27.62
N PHE A 80 11.99 33.19 -27.25
CA PHE A 80 11.93 31.90 -27.94
C PHE A 80 11.06 32.02 -29.20
N SER A 81 11.62 31.67 -30.36
CA SER A 81 10.87 31.48 -31.60
C SER A 81 10.31 30.06 -31.62
N VAL A 82 8.99 29.95 -31.84
CA VAL A 82 8.27 28.68 -32.03
C VAL A 82 8.45 28.24 -33.49
N PRO A 83 8.90 27.01 -33.77
CA PRO A 83 8.92 26.50 -35.14
C PRO A 83 7.53 26.00 -35.57
N GLU A 84 7.16 26.36 -36.79
CA GLU A 84 5.97 25.93 -37.53
C GLU A 84 5.91 24.40 -37.70
N ALA A 85 4.72 23.85 -37.44
CA ALA A 85 4.39 22.46 -37.70
C ALA A 85 4.32 22.19 -39.22
N SER A 86 5.15 21.26 -39.70
CA SER A 86 5.06 20.70 -41.05
C SER A 86 4.41 19.31 -41.00
N ASN A 87 3.28 19.23 -41.70
CA ASN A 87 2.67 18.10 -42.42
C ASN A 87 2.83 16.66 -41.91
N ASN A 88 1.67 16.11 -41.50
CA ASN A 88 1.36 14.69 -41.39
C ASN A 88 1.32 14.04 -42.78
N ASN A 89 2.15 13.03 -43.04
CA ASN A 89 1.90 11.98 -44.05
C ASN A 89 2.84 10.75 -43.94
N ASP A 90 3.55 10.53 -42.83
CA ASP A 90 4.54 9.43 -42.67
C ASP A 90 4.10 8.32 -41.67
N GLU A 91 2.80 8.16 -41.38
CA GLU A 91 2.36 7.18 -40.36
C GLU A 91 2.23 5.73 -40.88
N GLU A 92 2.20 5.49 -42.19
CA GLU A 92 2.01 4.13 -42.73
C GLU A 92 3.31 3.31 -42.78
N ASP A 93 4.50 3.94 -42.81
CA ASP A 93 5.79 3.24 -42.89
C ASP A 93 6.32 2.80 -41.51
N GLU A 94 5.93 3.48 -40.43
CA GLU A 94 6.34 3.12 -39.06
C GLU A 94 5.71 1.81 -38.58
N GLY A 95 4.49 1.50 -39.03
CA GLY A 95 3.79 0.26 -38.68
C GLY A 95 4.46 -0.99 -39.25
N GLU A 96 4.95 -0.93 -40.49
CA GLU A 96 5.64 -2.07 -41.12
C GLU A 96 7.03 -2.28 -40.51
N ALA A 97 7.74 -1.20 -40.17
CA ALA A 97 9.01 -1.27 -39.47
C ALA A 97 8.87 -1.88 -38.07
N ALA A 98 7.83 -1.48 -37.32
CA ALA A 98 7.53 -2.04 -36.00
C ALA A 98 7.17 -3.54 -36.08
N ALA A 99 6.34 -3.95 -37.05
CA ALA A 99 5.98 -5.35 -37.24
C ALA A 99 7.19 -6.23 -37.60
N LYS A 100 8.10 -5.73 -38.46
CA LYS A 100 9.36 -6.42 -38.80
C LYS A 100 10.31 -6.53 -37.60
N ALA A 101 10.42 -5.47 -36.79
CA ALA A 101 11.22 -5.50 -35.58
C ALA A 101 10.70 -6.52 -34.57
N LEU A 102 9.38 -6.60 -34.40
CA LEU A 102 8.73 -7.54 -33.47
C LEU A 102 8.89 -9.00 -33.94
N ALA A 103 8.76 -9.26 -35.25
CA ALA A 103 9.04 -10.56 -35.84
C ALA A 103 10.51 -10.99 -35.66
N ALA A 104 11.46 -10.08 -35.86
CA ALA A 104 12.89 -10.36 -35.65
C ALA A 104 13.21 -10.70 -34.18
N LEU A 105 12.55 -10.02 -33.24
CA LEU A 105 12.74 -10.22 -31.81
C LEU A 105 12.16 -11.56 -31.34
N LEU A 106 11.03 -12.00 -31.91
CA LEU A 106 10.46 -13.34 -31.71
C LEU A 106 11.41 -14.45 -32.18
N VAL A 107 12.01 -14.31 -33.37
CA VAL A 107 12.97 -15.29 -33.90
C VAL A 107 14.22 -15.38 -33.02
N ALA A 108 14.74 -14.23 -32.53
CA ALA A 108 15.88 -14.20 -31.64
C ALA A 108 15.61 -14.87 -30.28
N ASN A 109 14.41 -14.66 -29.72
CA ASN A 109 13.99 -15.29 -28.47
C ASN A 109 13.81 -16.80 -28.63
N GLN A 110 13.26 -17.25 -29.75
CA GLN A 110 13.11 -18.68 -30.04
C GLN A 110 14.47 -19.39 -30.16
N ALA A 111 15.44 -18.80 -30.86
CA ALA A 111 16.79 -19.34 -30.96
C ALA A 111 17.49 -19.41 -29.59
N THR A 112 17.26 -18.42 -28.72
CA THR A 112 17.82 -18.41 -27.36
C THR A 112 17.19 -19.49 -26.48
N ALA A 113 15.88 -19.72 -26.62
CA ALA A 113 15.16 -20.77 -25.92
C ALA A 113 15.63 -22.18 -26.34
N GLU A 114 15.85 -22.41 -27.64
CA GLU A 114 16.38 -23.67 -28.16
C GLU A 114 17.81 -23.94 -27.68
N ALA A 115 18.68 -22.91 -27.65
CA ALA A 115 20.03 -23.03 -27.12
C ALA A 115 20.04 -23.35 -25.61
N ALA A 116 19.14 -22.75 -24.83
CA ALA A 116 18.99 -23.04 -23.40
C ALA A 116 18.48 -24.47 -23.15
N ALA A 117 17.52 -24.94 -23.97
CA ALA A 117 17.02 -26.31 -23.90
C ALA A 117 18.11 -27.34 -24.24
N ALA A 118 18.93 -27.07 -25.26
CA ALA A 118 20.07 -27.91 -25.62
C ALA A 118 21.12 -27.98 -24.48
N ALA A 119 21.46 -26.86 -23.86
CA ALA A 119 22.40 -26.82 -22.73
C ALA A 119 21.87 -27.59 -21.50
N LEU A 120 20.55 -27.54 -21.26
CA LEU A 120 19.93 -28.30 -20.17
C LEU A 120 19.94 -29.81 -20.45
N ALA A 121 19.67 -30.21 -21.70
CA ALA A 121 19.76 -31.60 -22.13
C ALA A 121 21.20 -32.16 -21.98
N GLU A 122 22.22 -31.36 -22.30
CA GLU A 122 23.63 -31.73 -22.11
C GLU A 122 23.98 -31.92 -20.64
N ARG A 123 23.50 -31.04 -19.74
CA ARG A 123 23.71 -31.20 -18.29
C ARG A 123 23.03 -32.44 -17.72
N LEU A 124 21.88 -32.83 -18.26
CA LEU A 124 21.17 -34.04 -17.86
C LEU A 124 21.80 -35.32 -18.44
N ALA A 125 22.48 -35.22 -19.57
CA ALA A 125 23.20 -36.34 -20.20
C ALA A 125 24.56 -36.63 -19.56
N MET A 126 25.08 -35.76 -18.68
CA MET A 126 26.33 -36.02 -17.98
C MET A 126 26.14 -37.15 -16.95
N PRO A 127 26.95 -38.23 -17.01
CA PRO A 127 26.84 -39.36 -16.11
C PRO A 127 27.07 -38.91 -14.66
N SER A 128 26.16 -39.34 -13.77
CA SER A 128 26.19 -39.11 -12.32
C SER A 128 27.61 -39.26 -11.77
N MET A 129 28.13 -38.20 -11.14
CA MET A 129 29.43 -38.26 -10.50
C MET A 129 29.51 -39.46 -9.53
N PRO A 130 30.66 -40.17 -9.49
CA PRO A 130 30.83 -41.28 -8.58
C PRO A 130 30.70 -40.79 -7.12
N PRO A 131 30.19 -41.65 -6.22
CA PRO A 131 29.96 -41.30 -4.83
C PRO A 131 31.25 -40.81 -4.16
N ARG A 132 31.12 -39.66 -3.48
CA ARG A 132 32.20 -39.01 -2.72
C ARG A 132 32.77 -40.02 -1.71
N PRO A 133 34.10 -40.23 -1.66
CA PRO A 133 34.69 -41.14 -0.69
C PRO A 133 34.39 -40.66 0.74
N PRO A 134 34.25 -41.60 1.70
CA PRO A 134 33.94 -41.28 3.09
C PRO A 134 35.03 -40.37 3.68
N GLU A 135 34.62 -39.25 4.25
CA GLU A 135 35.51 -38.33 4.96
C GLU A 135 36.11 -39.03 6.19
N PRO A 136 37.42 -38.88 6.44
CA PRO A 136 38.07 -39.48 7.59
C PRO A 136 37.55 -38.85 8.89
N GLU A 137 37.21 -39.70 9.85
CA GLU A 137 36.79 -39.33 11.21
C GLU A 137 37.80 -38.36 11.84
N ARG A 138 37.32 -37.17 12.22
CA ARG A 138 38.13 -36.19 12.96
C ARG A 138 38.16 -36.56 14.43
N ASP A 139 39.37 -36.82 14.92
CA ASP A 139 39.68 -37.00 16.34
C ASP A 139 39.22 -35.80 17.20
N PRO A 140 38.50 -36.02 18.31
CA PRO A 140 37.94 -34.96 19.17
C PRO A 140 38.93 -34.47 20.24
N SER A 141 40.19 -34.20 19.88
CA SER A 141 41.23 -33.77 20.84
C SER A 141 42.00 -32.53 20.40
N VAL A 142 41.31 -31.42 20.11
CA VAL A 142 41.94 -30.09 20.09
C VAL A 142 40.96 -29.06 20.66
N GLN A 143 41.17 -28.67 21.92
CA GLN A 143 40.54 -27.49 22.51
C GLN A 143 41.21 -26.23 21.94
N PRO A 144 40.46 -25.27 21.36
CA PRO A 144 40.99 -23.94 21.10
C PRO A 144 40.87 -23.05 22.34
N SER A 145 41.98 -22.41 22.70
CA SER A 145 42.08 -21.38 23.74
C SER A 145 41.19 -20.15 23.45
N PRO A 146 40.67 -19.46 24.48
CA PRO A 146 39.81 -18.30 24.31
C PRO A 146 40.65 -17.04 24.03
N ALA A 147 40.54 -16.50 22.83
CA ALA A 147 40.97 -15.13 22.52
C ALA A 147 39.80 -14.17 22.76
N SER A 148 39.96 -13.30 23.77
CA SER A 148 39.07 -12.17 24.04
C SER A 148 39.04 -11.21 22.85
N GLY A 149 37.86 -11.05 22.25
CA GLY A 149 37.53 -9.99 21.31
C GLY A 149 36.18 -9.34 21.69
N PRO A 150 36.00 -8.03 21.44
CA PRO A 150 34.82 -7.29 21.90
C PRO A 150 33.54 -7.74 21.18
N ALA A 151 32.50 -7.92 21.97
CA ALA A 151 31.20 -8.48 21.61
C ALA A 151 30.48 -7.65 20.53
N ALA A 152 30.37 -8.22 19.33
CA ALA A 152 29.34 -7.86 18.37
C ALA A 152 28.08 -8.67 18.68
N PRO A 153 26.91 -8.07 18.92
CA PRO A 153 25.67 -8.81 19.10
C PRO A 153 25.17 -9.29 17.72
N ALA A 154 25.69 -10.43 17.27
CA ALA A 154 25.06 -11.22 16.22
C ALA A 154 23.78 -11.83 16.82
N ALA A 155 22.66 -11.12 16.69
CA ALA A 155 21.34 -11.66 16.93
C ALA A 155 21.02 -12.67 15.82
N SER A 156 21.55 -13.89 15.96
CA SER A 156 20.98 -15.04 15.28
C SER A 156 19.53 -15.17 15.76
N PRO A 157 18.54 -15.29 14.87
CA PRO A 157 17.16 -15.50 15.29
C PRO A 157 17.14 -16.77 16.13
N SER A 158 16.83 -16.60 17.41
CA SER A 158 16.61 -17.67 18.36
C SER A 158 15.48 -18.53 17.81
N ILE A 159 15.85 -19.62 17.15
CA ILE A 159 14.93 -20.68 16.72
C ILE A 159 14.25 -21.17 18.00
N CYS A 160 13.00 -20.75 18.19
CA CYS A 160 12.21 -21.06 19.34
C CYS A 160 12.23 -22.58 19.57
N ARG A 161 12.72 -23.01 20.73
CA ARG A 161 12.59 -24.39 21.21
C ARG A 161 11.10 -24.68 21.46
N GLY A 162 10.36 -25.03 20.43
CA GLY A 162 8.91 -25.26 20.51
C GLY A 162 8.46 -26.16 19.38
N ARG A 163 8.11 -27.41 19.73
CA ARG A 163 7.64 -28.52 18.86
C ARG A 163 8.53 -28.87 17.65
N PRO A 164 8.78 -30.17 17.38
CA PRO A 164 9.30 -30.55 16.08
C PRO A 164 8.27 -30.15 15.03
N TYR A 165 8.69 -29.38 14.03
CA TYR A 165 7.84 -29.05 12.88
C TYR A 165 7.48 -30.33 12.14
N SER A 166 6.23 -30.44 11.71
CA SER A 166 5.85 -31.51 10.79
C SER A 166 6.52 -31.29 9.43
N LEU A 167 6.66 -32.34 8.63
CA LEU A 167 7.18 -32.20 7.26
C LEU A 167 6.31 -31.22 6.45
N GLN A 168 5.00 -31.24 6.65
CA GLN A 168 4.06 -30.31 6.02
C GLN A 168 4.37 -28.86 6.39
N ASP A 169 4.64 -28.57 7.67
CA ASP A 169 4.98 -27.22 8.13
C ASP A 169 6.28 -26.73 7.49
N ILE A 170 7.28 -27.61 7.38
CA ILE A 170 8.56 -27.31 6.72
C ILE A 170 8.31 -27.01 5.24
N CYS A 171 7.53 -27.82 4.54
CA CYS A 171 7.16 -27.56 3.14
C CYS A 171 6.45 -26.22 2.97
N CYS A 172 5.48 -25.90 3.84
CA CYS A 172 4.76 -24.63 3.79
C CYS A 172 5.71 -23.43 4.04
N MET A 173 6.63 -23.55 4.99
CA MET A 173 7.65 -22.52 5.22
C MET A 173 8.55 -22.31 4.00
N VAL A 174 8.99 -23.40 3.36
CA VAL A 174 9.84 -23.33 2.17
C VAL A 174 9.08 -22.70 1.00
N ILE A 175 7.81 -23.08 0.78
CA ILE A 175 6.96 -22.46 -0.24
C ILE A 175 6.81 -20.96 0.02
N MET A 176 6.51 -20.56 1.25
CA MET A 176 6.30 -19.14 1.56
C MET A 176 7.57 -18.28 1.50
N ARG A 177 8.77 -18.85 1.64
CA ARG A 177 10.03 -18.10 1.76
C ARG A 177 10.99 -18.25 0.59
N HIS A 178 10.99 -19.39 -0.09
CA HIS A 178 12.09 -19.79 -0.95
C HIS A 178 11.67 -20.26 -2.34
N ILE A 179 10.39 -20.56 -2.57
CA ILE A 179 9.95 -20.93 -3.90
C ILE A 179 9.89 -19.67 -4.79
N SER A 180 10.30 -19.80 -6.05
CA SER A 180 10.07 -18.76 -7.03
C SER A 180 8.57 -18.70 -7.37
N VAL A 181 8.11 -17.51 -7.73
CA VAL A 181 6.72 -17.29 -8.15
C VAL A 181 6.33 -18.19 -9.33
N HIS A 182 7.23 -18.42 -10.28
CA HIS A 182 7.01 -19.35 -11.41
C HIS A 182 6.79 -20.79 -10.95
N ASN A 183 7.68 -21.29 -10.08
CA ASN A 183 7.61 -22.68 -9.61
C ASN A 183 6.39 -22.89 -8.70
N CYS A 184 5.92 -21.85 -8.02
CA CYS A 184 4.71 -21.93 -7.19
C CYS A 184 3.45 -22.17 -8.04
N LEU A 185 3.36 -21.55 -9.22
CA LEU A 185 2.23 -21.74 -10.13
C LEU A 185 2.21 -23.16 -10.69
N GLU A 186 3.37 -23.67 -11.11
CA GLU A 186 3.52 -25.06 -11.57
C GLU A 186 3.21 -26.06 -10.46
N LEU A 187 3.71 -25.82 -9.26
CA LEU A 187 3.39 -26.63 -8.07
C LEU A 187 1.89 -26.61 -7.79
N PHE A 188 1.25 -25.45 -7.83
CA PHE A 188 -0.19 -25.35 -7.60
C PHE A 188 -0.98 -26.11 -8.67
N GLY A 189 -0.64 -25.96 -9.95
CA GLY A 189 -1.23 -26.73 -11.04
C GLY A 189 -1.06 -28.25 -10.87
N ALA A 190 0.14 -28.69 -10.46
CA ALA A 190 0.42 -30.10 -10.18
C ALA A 190 -0.34 -30.63 -8.96
N LEU A 191 -0.70 -29.77 -8.00
CA LEU A 191 -1.51 -30.16 -6.83
C LEU A 191 -3.01 -30.25 -7.16
N GLN A 192 -3.46 -29.69 -8.29
CA GLN A 192 -4.86 -29.77 -8.70
C GLN A 192 -5.25 -31.21 -9.04
N GLY A 193 -6.42 -31.63 -8.54
CA GLY A 193 -6.94 -32.98 -8.74
C GLY A 193 -6.45 -34.00 -7.70
N HIS A 194 -5.55 -33.63 -6.79
CA HIS A 194 -5.17 -34.49 -5.67
C HIS A 194 -6.07 -34.23 -4.45
N THR A 195 -6.61 -35.29 -3.86
CA THR A 195 -7.49 -35.27 -2.68
C THR A 195 -6.80 -35.74 -1.40
N ALA A 196 -5.46 -35.79 -1.38
CA ALA A 196 -4.72 -36.24 -0.21
C ALA A 196 -4.69 -35.13 0.86
N PRO A 197 -5.12 -35.38 2.11
CA PRO A 197 -5.20 -34.34 3.15
C PRO A 197 -3.88 -33.62 3.43
N ALA A 198 -2.74 -34.33 3.32
CA ALA A 198 -1.42 -33.72 3.50
C ALA A 198 -1.07 -32.70 2.40
N LEU A 199 -1.60 -32.89 1.19
CA LEU A 199 -1.40 -31.99 0.05
C LEU A 199 -2.34 -30.79 0.10
N GLU A 200 -3.50 -30.89 0.76
CA GLU A 200 -4.42 -29.75 0.94
C GLU A 200 -3.75 -28.60 1.68
N ILE A 201 -2.99 -28.91 2.74
CA ILE A 201 -2.23 -27.89 3.51
C ILE A 201 -1.20 -27.20 2.61
N ILE A 202 -0.51 -27.98 1.78
CA ILE A 202 0.51 -27.49 0.85
C ILE A 202 -0.14 -26.65 -0.25
N ALA A 203 -1.26 -27.10 -0.82
CA ALA A 203 -2.03 -26.37 -1.82
C ALA A 203 -2.56 -25.05 -1.26
N ALA A 204 -3.05 -25.03 -0.02
CA ALA A 204 -3.48 -23.82 0.66
C ALA A 204 -2.31 -22.83 0.89
N ALA A 205 -1.12 -23.33 1.26
CA ALA A 205 0.07 -22.50 1.39
C ALA A 205 0.53 -21.92 0.03
N SER A 206 0.55 -22.74 -1.02
CA SER A 206 0.85 -22.31 -2.39
C SER A 206 -0.15 -21.26 -2.86
N LEU A 207 -1.45 -21.49 -2.64
CA LEU A 207 -2.50 -20.54 -2.99
C LEU A 207 -2.30 -19.20 -2.28
N LYS A 208 -2.05 -19.23 -0.96
CA LYS A 208 -1.77 -18.03 -0.18
C LYS A 208 -0.56 -17.27 -0.71
N TYR A 209 0.49 -17.98 -1.12
CA TYR A 209 1.66 -17.36 -1.75
C TYR A 209 1.28 -16.71 -3.09
N LEU A 210 0.57 -17.42 -3.97
CA LEU A 210 0.12 -16.91 -5.27
C LEU A 210 -0.75 -15.64 -5.11
N VAL A 211 -1.68 -15.63 -4.16
CA VAL A 211 -2.52 -14.47 -3.83
C VAL A 211 -1.65 -13.27 -3.44
N ASN A 212 -0.64 -13.46 -2.59
CA ASN A 212 0.27 -12.39 -2.17
C ASN A 212 1.20 -11.91 -3.30
N SER A 213 1.43 -12.74 -4.31
CA SER A 213 2.34 -12.47 -5.43
C SER A 213 1.61 -12.28 -6.77
N PHE A 214 0.30 -12.05 -6.74
CA PHE A 214 -0.54 -11.99 -7.94
C PHE A 214 -0.14 -10.85 -8.90
N GLU A 215 0.20 -9.68 -8.36
CA GLU A 215 0.68 -8.54 -9.14
C GLU A 215 1.97 -8.88 -9.92
N THR A 216 2.87 -9.68 -9.31
CA THR A 216 4.09 -10.15 -9.98
C THR A 216 3.77 -11.22 -11.02
N LEU A 217 2.79 -12.11 -10.76
CA LEU A 217 2.36 -13.14 -11.69
C LEU A 217 1.78 -12.56 -12.99
N GLN A 218 0.96 -11.51 -12.89
CA GLN A 218 0.41 -10.84 -14.07
C GLN A 218 1.48 -10.23 -14.97
N GLY A 219 2.61 -9.79 -14.40
CA GLY A 219 3.74 -9.28 -15.19
C GLY A 219 4.58 -10.38 -15.87
N LEU A 220 4.38 -11.65 -15.49
CA LEU A 220 5.22 -12.77 -15.90
C LEU A 220 4.51 -13.83 -16.74
N ARG A 221 3.17 -13.88 -16.69
CA ARG A 221 2.33 -14.92 -17.31
C ARG A 221 1.16 -14.28 -18.06
N THR A 222 0.65 -14.97 -19.08
CA THR A 222 -0.54 -14.49 -19.77
C THR A 222 -1.79 -14.69 -18.92
N GLU A 223 -2.84 -13.90 -19.18
CA GLU A 223 -4.14 -14.06 -18.53
C GLU A 223 -4.73 -15.46 -18.74
N GLU A 224 -4.54 -16.05 -19.92
CA GLU A 224 -5.04 -17.40 -20.22
C GLU A 224 -4.34 -18.47 -19.37
N GLU A 225 -3.01 -18.37 -19.20
CA GLU A 225 -2.25 -19.28 -18.34
C GLU A 225 -2.70 -19.20 -16.88
N LEU A 226 -2.94 -17.98 -16.38
CA LEU A 226 -3.40 -17.77 -15.01
C LEU A 226 -4.82 -18.29 -14.81
N ARG A 227 -5.73 -18.10 -15.78
CA ARG A 227 -7.10 -18.65 -15.72
C ARG A 227 -7.16 -20.16 -15.87
N ALA A 228 -6.20 -20.77 -16.57
CA ALA A 228 -6.12 -22.22 -16.68
C ALA A 228 -5.70 -22.86 -15.34
N VAL A 229 -4.85 -22.18 -14.56
CA VAL A 229 -4.31 -22.70 -13.30
C VAL A 229 -5.09 -22.23 -12.08
N LEU A 230 -5.77 -21.08 -12.10
CA LEU A 230 -6.53 -20.60 -10.95
C LEU A 230 -8.03 -20.91 -11.10
N PRO A 231 -8.75 -21.26 -10.01
CA PRO A 231 -10.20 -21.31 -10.04
C PRO A 231 -10.76 -19.96 -10.52
N ALA A 232 -11.75 -19.99 -11.41
CA ALA A 232 -12.31 -18.78 -12.04
C ALA A 232 -12.73 -17.71 -11.01
N GLU A 233 -13.48 -18.14 -9.98
CA GLU A 233 -13.93 -17.26 -8.89
C GLU A 233 -12.77 -16.58 -8.15
N LEU A 234 -11.67 -17.31 -7.96
CA LEU A 234 -10.49 -16.76 -7.29
C LEU A 234 -9.74 -15.78 -8.18
N TYR A 235 -9.59 -16.10 -9.47
CA TYR A 235 -8.95 -15.19 -10.43
C TYR A 235 -9.70 -13.84 -10.47
N ASP A 236 -11.02 -13.88 -10.64
CA ASP A 236 -11.85 -12.68 -10.71
C ASP A 236 -11.79 -11.87 -9.40
N SER A 237 -11.82 -12.55 -8.25
CA SER A 237 -11.65 -11.90 -6.94
C SER A 237 -10.29 -11.23 -6.79
N LEU A 238 -9.21 -11.80 -7.32
CA LEU A 238 -7.86 -11.23 -7.22
C LEU A 238 -7.69 -10.02 -8.12
N VAL A 239 -8.25 -10.05 -9.34
CA VAL A 239 -8.28 -8.90 -10.24
C VAL A 239 -9.06 -7.75 -9.60
N SER A 240 -10.26 -8.02 -9.07
CA SER A 240 -11.07 -7.01 -8.37
C SER A 240 -10.31 -6.39 -7.18
N ALA A 241 -9.67 -7.20 -6.34
CA ALA A 241 -8.91 -6.71 -5.19
C ALA A 241 -7.69 -5.86 -5.60
N GLN A 242 -7.06 -6.18 -6.72
CA GLN A 242 -5.96 -5.40 -7.27
C GLN A 242 -6.44 -4.05 -7.80
N ASP A 243 -7.57 -4.01 -8.51
CA ASP A 243 -8.17 -2.78 -9.00
C ASP A 243 -8.59 -1.86 -7.84
N GLU A 244 -9.19 -2.41 -6.79
CA GLU A 244 -9.50 -1.67 -5.56
C GLU A 244 -8.25 -1.08 -4.91
N ARG A 245 -7.17 -1.86 -4.81
CA ARG A 245 -5.89 -1.39 -4.28
C ARG A 245 -5.28 -0.29 -5.16
N ALA A 246 -5.32 -0.45 -6.48
CA ALA A 246 -4.83 0.55 -7.43
C ALA A 246 -5.62 1.86 -7.28
N ASN A 247 -6.95 1.78 -7.17
CA ASN A 247 -7.83 2.91 -6.92
C ASN A 247 -7.53 3.58 -5.57
N ALA A 248 -7.34 2.81 -4.50
CA ALA A 248 -6.98 3.34 -3.18
C ALA A 248 -5.61 4.05 -3.20
N VAL A 249 -4.63 3.50 -3.92
CA VAL A 249 -3.32 4.14 -4.10
C VAL A 249 -3.43 5.41 -4.95
N ALA A 250 -4.22 5.40 -6.01
CA ALA A 250 -4.49 6.58 -6.83
C ALA A 250 -5.16 7.69 -5.98
N GLU A 251 -6.11 7.33 -5.13
CA GLU A 251 -6.77 8.26 -4.21
C GLU A 251 -5.80 8.80 -3.16
N MET A 252 -4.98 7.95 -2.54
CA MET A 252 -3.92 8.41 -1.63
C MET A 252 -2.92 9.34 -2.33
N ARG A 253 -2.57 9.07 -3.59
CA ARG A 253 -1.72 9.96 -4.39
C ARG A 253 -2.42 11.29 -4.70
N ARG A 254 -3.73 11.28 -4.92
CA ARG A 254 -4.53 12.50 -5.10
C ARG A 254 -4.52 13.36 -3.84
N VAL A 255 -4.71 12.74 -2.67
CA VAL A 255 -4.67 13.39 -1.36
C VAL A 255 -3.25 13.85 -0.99
N GLY A 256 -2.23 13.08 -1.39
CA GLY A 256 -0.82 13.33 -1.09
C GLY A 256 -0.09 14.27 -2.06
N ARG A 257 -0.71 14.71 -3.16
CA ARG A 257 -0.15 15.82 -3.96
C ARG A 257 -0.19 17.06 -3.10
N ALA A 258 0.97 17.68 -2.88
CA ALA A 258 1.07 18.98 -2.25
C ALA A 258 0.18 19.94 -3.06
N VAL A 259 -1.01 20.24 -2.52
CA VAL A 259 -1.88 21.27 -3.06
C VAL A 259 -1.04 22.54 -3.06
N GLU A 260 -0.80 23.09 -4.25
CA GLU A 260 -0.10 24.36 -4.41
C GLU A 260 -0.82 25.38 -3.55
N ARG A 261 -0.13 25.86 -2.50
CA ARG A 261 -0.75 26.70 -1.49
C ARG A 261 -1.11 28.02 -2.14
N GLN A 262 -2.38 28.41 -2.04
CA GLN A 262 -2.84 29.68 -2.59
C GLN A 262 -2.31 30.84 -1.73
N ALA A 263 -1.97 31.95 -2.37
CA ALA A 263 -1.65 33.17 -1.64
C ALA A 263 -2.88 33.62 -0.83
N PRO A 264 -2.73 34.04 0.43
CA PRO A 264 -3.82 34.64 1.18
C PRO A 264 -4.40 35.85 0.41
N PRO A 265 -5.72 36.04 0.42
CA PRO A 265 -6.33 37.30 0.00
C PRO A 265 -5.66 38.50 0.69
N GLU A 266 -5.40 39.58 -0.05
CA GLU A 266 -4.63 40.75 0.45
C GLU A 266 -5.25 41.39 1.71
N ASP A 267 -6.56 41.23 1.92
CA ASP A 267 -7.30 41.76 3.08
C ASP A 267 -7.15 40.92 4.37
N LEU A 268 -6.55 39.73 4.31
CA LEU A 268 -6.45 38.81 5.46
C LEU A 268 -5.10 38.89 6.18
N GLY A 269 -4.58 40.12 6.31
CA GLY A 269 -3.33 40.40 7.00
C GLY A 269 -3.38 40.24 8.53
N PRO A 270 -2.22 40.39 9.21
CA PRO A 270 -2.15 40.35 10.68
C PRO A 270 -2.96 41.49 11.29
N VAL A 271 -3.70 41.18 12.34
CA VAL A 271 -4.48 42.15 13.12
C VAL A 271 -3.71 42.49 14.38
N GLN A 272 -3.63 43.78 14.73
CA GLN A 272 -3.02 44.26 15.98
C GLN A 272 -3.94 44.05 17.18
N VAL A 273 -4.33 42.80 17.40
CA VAL A 273 -5.10 42.33 18.55
C VAL A 273 -4.31 41.17 19.18
N PRO A 274 -4.17 41.14 20.51
CA PRO A 274 -3.42 40.08 21.16
C PRO A 274 -3.97 38.68 20.85
N SER A 275 -3.07 37.73 20.59
CA SER A 275 -3.46 36.33 20.42
C SER A 275 -3.83 35.68 21.77
N VAL A 276 -4.44 34.49 21.71
CA VAL A 276 -4.74 33.66 22.89
C VAL A 276 -3.50 33.30 23.72
N THR A 277 -2.31 33.33 23.11
CA THR A 277 -1.03 33.09 23.80
C THR A 277 -0.36 34.36 24.31
N GLY A 278 -1.00 35.53 24.16
CA GLY A 278 -0.49 36.82 24.60
C GLY A 278 0.50 37.47 23.62
N ARG A 279 0.60 36.97 22.38
CA ARG A 279 1.40 37.62 21.33
C ARG A 279 0.71 38.93 20.91
N PRO A 280 1.44 39.96 20.46
CA PRO A 280 0.84 41.26 20.12
C PRO A 280 -0.02 41.24 18.85
N ILE A 281 0.13 40.20 18.02
CA ILE A 281 -0.59 40.04 16.75
C ILE A 281 -1.41 38.76 16.77
N SER A 282 -2.52 38.78 16.05
CA SER A 282 -3.35 37.61 15.74
C SER A 282 -3.72 37.59 14.27
N TYR A 283 -4.04 36.41 13.76
CA TYR A 283 -4.52 36.22 12.39
C TYR A 283 -5.99 35.78 12.42
N PRO A 284 -6.83 36.29 11.50
CA PRO A 284 -8.21 35.83 11.40
C PRO A 284 -8.23 34.35 10.97
N HIS A 285 -9.27 33.61 11.39
CA HIS A 285 -9.45 32.19 11.04
C HIS A 285 -9.30 31.91 9.55
N GLU A 286 -9.86 32.79 8.72
CA GLU A 286 -9.84 32.71 7.26
C GLU A 286 -8.40 32.71 6.71
N ALA A 287 -7.46 33.43 7.34
CA ALA A 287 -6.05 33.46 6.94
C ALA A 287 -5.29 32.18 7.33
N LEU A 288 -5.79 31.44 8.32
CA LEU A 288 -5.16 30.24 8.88
C LEU A 288 -5.72 28.94 8.30
N LYS A 289 -6.60 29.02 7.30
CA LYS A 289 -7.19 27.84 6.64
C LYS A 289 -6.12 26.99 5.95
N PRO A 290 -6.31 25.66 5.91
CA PRO A 290 -5.42 24.74 5.21
C PRO A 290 -5.43 25.03 3.72
N GLY A 291 -4.26 24.90 3.08
CA GLY A 291 -4.09 25.20 1.66
C GLY A 291 -3.71 26.64 1.33
N LEU A 292 -3.60 27.53 2.33
CA LEU A 292 -3.04 28.86 2.18
C LEU A 292 -1.54 28.89 2.52
N ILE A 293 -0.80 29.83 1.94
CA ILE A 293 0.57 30.14 2.37
C ILE A 293 0.48 30.93 3.67
N TRP A 294 1.02 30.36 4.75
CA TRP A 294 1.07 31.04 6.04
C TRP A 294 2.38 31.80 6.21
N PRO A 295 2.39 32.83 7.07
CA PRO A 295 3.61 33.45 7.57
C PRO A 295 4.60 32.43 8.18
N GLU A 296 5.90 32.71 8.10
CA GLU A 296 6.96 31.76 8.51
C GLU A 296 6.94 31.41 10.00
N ASP A 297 6.37 32.30 10.83
CA ASP A 297 6.22 32.13 12.27
C ASP A 297 5.05 31.20 12.66
N VAL A 298 4.09 30.97 11.75
CA VAL A 298 2.92 30.14 12.01
C VAL A 298 3.22 28.67 11.71
N GLN A 299 3.24 27.82 12.75
CA GLN A 299 3.43 26.38 12.58
C GLN A 299 2.09 25.68 12.30
N ALA A 300 2.13 24.65 11.45
CA ALA A 300 0.94 23.88 11.08
C ALA A 300 0.24 23.24 12.28
N SER A 301 1.04 22.78 13.25
CA SER A 301 0.60 22.01 14.41
C SER A 301 -0.03 22.86 15.52
N ASP A 302 0.11 24.17 15.51
CA ASP A 302 -0.32 25.06 16.60
C ASP A 302 -0.99 26.36 16.12
N ARG A 303 -1.56 26.36 14.91
CA ARG A 303 -2.26 27.50 14.29
C ARG A 303 -3.27 28.19 15.22
N GLU A 304 -3.94 27.42 16.08
CA GLU A 304 -4.90 27.94 17.05
C GLU A 304 -4.30 28.94 18.05
N THR A 305 -2.98 28.91 18.27
CA THR A 305 -2.26 29.83 19.17
C THR A 305 -2.17 31.27 18.65
N TRP A 306 -2.45 31.44 17.35
CA TRP A 306 -2.38 32.70 16.61
C TRP A 306 -3.74 33.39 16.44
N LEU A 307 -4.82 32.77 16.92
CA LEU A 307 -6.15 33.38 16.93
C LEU A 307 -6.29 34.43 18.02
N SER A 308 -7.18 35.39 17.82
CA SER A 308 -7.66 36.26 18.89
C SER A 308 -8.52 35.47 19.89
N GLU A 309 -8.63 35.91 21.14
CA GLU A 309 -9.48 35.25 22.15
C GLU A 309 -10.96 35.17 21.72
N ALA A 310 -11.44 36.19 21.00
CA ALA A 310 -12.80 36.23 20.48
C ALA A 310 -13.03 35.16 19.40
N ASP A 311 -12.12 35.08 18.41
CA ASP A 311 -12.21 34.11 17.32
C ASP A 311 -12.00 32.67 17.83
N PHE A 312 -11.09 32.50 18.80
CA PHE A 312 -10.86 31.22 19.44
C PHE A 312 -12.13 30.70 20.11
N ARG A 313 -12.77 31.52 20.96
CA ARG A 313 -14.04 31.13 21.60
C ARG A 313 -15.12 30.83 20.57
N LEU A 314 -15.20 31.60 19.49
CA LEU A 314 -16.18 31.36 18.43
C LEU A 314 -15.97 29.99 17.77
N LEU A 315 -14.74 29.66 17.38
CA LEU A 315 -14.40 28.40 16.70
C LEU A 315 -14.50 27.18 17.62
N PHE A 316 -14.09 27.32 18.87
CA PHE A 316 -14.01 26.23 19.84
C PHE A 316 -15.25 26.12 20.74
N LYS A 317 -16.42 26.53 20.22
CA LYS A 317 -17.74 26.38 20.87
C LYS A 317 -17.81 27.00 22.27
N GLY A 318 -17.18 28.17 22.44
CA GLY A 318 -17.16 28.96 23.66
C GLY A 318 -16.06 28.60 24.66
N LEU A 319 -15.19 27.64 24.36
CA LEU A 319 -14.06 27.30 25.25
C LEU A 319 -13.04 28.45 25.33
N SER A 320 -12.55 28.69 26.54
CA SER A 320 -11.35 29.52 26.74
C SER A 320 -10.07 28.75 26.37
N TRP A 321 -9.00 29.50 26.09
CA TRP A 321 -7.68 28.91 25.80
C TRP A 321 -7.15 28.02 26.94
N GLU A 322 -7.37 28.43 28.19
CA GLU A 322 -6.95 27.67 29.37
C GLU A 322 -7.68 26.33 29.49
N GLU A 323 -8.98 26.31 29.22
CA GLU A 323 -9.78 25.09 29.22
C GLU A 323 -9.36 24.16 28.08
N PHE A 324 -9.13 24.72 26.88
CA PHE A 324 -8.66 23.97 25.74
C PHE A 324 -7.31 23.30 26.03
N CYS A 325 -6.36 24.02 26.63
CA CYS A 325 -5.06 23.49 27.01
C CYS A 325 -5.13 22.29 27.96
N LYS A 326 -6.15 22.23 28.83
CA LYS A 326 -6.36 21.13 29.79
C LYS A 326 -6.98 19.87 29.15
N LEU A 327 -7.51 19.97 27.93
CA LEU A 327 -8.11 18.83 27.25
C LEU A 327 -7.06 17.77 26.85
N PRO A 328 -7.43 16.48 26.82
CA PRO A 328 -6.57 15.43 26.27
C PRO A 328 -6.35 15.63 24.76
N ALA A 329 -5.20 15.17 24.26
CA ALA A 329 -4.75 15.39 22.89
C ALA A 329 -5.78 14.98 21.82
N TRP A 330 -6.41 13.80 21.97
CA TRP A 330 -7.42 13.32 21.02
C TRP A 330 -8.64 14.26 20.90
N LYS A 331 -9.02 14.92 22.01
CA LYS A 331 -10.15 15.83 22.04
C LYS A 331 -9.79 17.18 21.43
N LYS A 332 -8.56 17.67 21.67
CA LYS A 332 -8.00 18.83 20.96
C LYS A 332 -7.99 18.60 19.45
N THR A 333 -7.51 17.44 19.01
CA THR A 333 -7.53 17.05 17.58
C THR A 333 -8.94 17.07 17.01
N GLY A 334 -9.93 16.49 17.70
CA GLY A 334 -11.33 16.53 17.24
C GLY A 334 -11.86 17.96 17.06
N TYR A 335 -11.62 18.85 18.03
CA TYR A 335 -12.00 20.26 17.88
C TYR A 335 -11.24 20.98 16.75
N LYS A 336 -9.95 20.70 16.57
CA LYS A 336 -9.17 21.28 15.47
C LYS A 336 -9.69 20.80 14.12
N GLN A 337 -10.08 19.54 13.98
CA GLN A 337 -10.69 19.01 12.77
C GLN A 337 -12.05 19.66 12.50
N ASP A 338 -12.92 19.76 13.51
CA ASP A 338 -14.22 20.45 13.42
C ASP A 338 -14.06 21.91 12.96
N ALA A 339 -13.03 22.61 13.45
CA ALA A 339 -12.74 24.00 13.11
C ALA A 339 -11.95 24.19 11.80
N GLY A 340 -11.57 23.10 11.11
CA GLY A 340 -10.71 23.16 9.91
C GLY A 340 -9.28 23.64 10.20
N MET A 341 -8.81 23.49 11.44
CA MET A 341 -7.50 23.93 11.94
C MET A 341 -6.55 22.75 12.21
N PHE A 342 -6.90 21.54 11.78
CA PHE A 342 -6.03 20.35 11.83
C PHE A 342 -5.09 20.29 10.64
#